data_AF-A0A7V9RU25-F1
#
_entry.id   AF-A0A7V9RU25-F1
#
_cell.length_a   1.000
_cell.length_b   1.000
_cell.length_c   1.000
_cell.angle_alpha   90.00
_cell.angle_beta   90.00
_cell.angle_gamma   90.00
#
_symmetry.space_group_name_H-M   'P 1'
#
loop_
_entity.id
_entity.type
_entity.pdbx_description
1 polymer ?
#
loop_
_entity_poly.entity_id
_entity_poly.type
_entity_poly.pdbx_seq_one_letter_code
_entity_poly.pdbx_strand_id
1 'polypeptide(L)'
;TITKDFPMDEKFGMISQMRRAAISIASNIAEGTSRKTAKDQSHFSTISYSSTIESLNDLIIANDLNFLTSELYSIGRERIENKRF
;
A
#
# COMPACT_ATOMS: atom_id res chain seq x y z
N THR A 1 1.05 -9.65 -8.82
CA THR A 1 0.69 -8.43 -8.06
C THR A 1 -0.36 -7.69 -8.86
N ILE A 2 -1.17 -6.82 -8.24
CA ILE A 2 -2.17 -6.01 -8.98
C ILE A 2 -1.50 -5.18 -10.11
N THR A 3 -0.26 -4.74 -9.87
CA THR A 3 0.56 -3.96 -10.81
C THR A 3 1.18 -4.78 -11.95
N LYS A 4 0.81 -6.06 -12.14
CA LYS A 4 1.45 -6.92 -13.16
C LYS A 4 1.04 -6.50 -14.58
N ASP A 5 -0.20 -6.05 -14.73
CA ASP A 5 -0.81 -5.76 -16.03
C ASP A 5 -0.83 -4.25 -16.32
N PHE A 6 -0.09 -3.45 -15.53
CA PHE A 6 0.08 -2.02 -15.76
C PHE A 6 0.99 -1.79 -16.98
N PRO A 7 0.88 -0.63 -17.66
CA PRO A 7 1.77 -0.28 -18.77
C PRO A 7 3.25 -0.41 -18.38
N MET A 8 4.07 -0.95 -19.29
CA MET A 8 5.50 -1.18 -19.02
C MET A 8 6.27 0.12 -18.74
N ASP A 9 5.84 1.25 -19.31
CA ASP A 9 6.46 2.55 -19.10
C ASP A 9 6.29 3.06 -17.66
N GLU A 10 5.32 2.52 -16.90
CA GLU A 10 5.11 2.83 -15.48
C GLU A 10 6.02 2.01 -14.55
N LYS A 11 6.91 1.18 -15.09
CA LYS A 11 7.83 0.33 -14.31
C LYS A 11 8.61 1.11 -13.25
N PHE A 12 9.08 2.31 -13.61
CA PHE A 12 9.79 3.21 -12.69
C PHE A 12 8.91 4.30 -12.10
N GLY A 13 7.69 4.46 -12.61
CA GLY A 13 6.64 5.31 -12.07
C GLY A 13 5.79 4.54 -11.06
N MET A 14 4.49 4.46 -11.33
CA MET A 14 3.48 3.99 -10.37
C MET A 14 3.69 2.53 -9.92
N ILE A 15 4.20 1.65 -10.81
CA ILE A 15 4.49 0.26 -10.44
C ILE A 15 5.53 0.21 -9.30
N SER A 16 6.57 1.04 -9.38
CA SER A 16 7.63 1.07 -8.37
C SER A 16 7.14 1.68 -7.05
N GLN A 17 6.29 2.71 -7.12
CA GLN A 17 5.75 3.39 -5.96
C GLN A 17 4.83 2.48 -5.15
N MET A 18 3.81 1.90 -5.80
CA MET A 18 2.84 1.01 -5.14
C MET A 18 3.52 -0.19 -4.49
N ARG A 19 4.52 -0.78 -5.14
CA ARG A 19 5.25 -1.93 -4.60
C ARG A 19 6.08 -1.54 -3.37
N ARG A 20 6.73 -0.37 -3.37
CA ARG A 20 7.47 0.14 -2.22
C ARG A 20 6.55 0.49 -1.06
N ALA A 21 5.41 1.14 -1.32
CA ALA A 21 4.42 1.44 -0.30
C ALA A 21 3.90 0.15 0.37
N ALA A 22 3.52 -0.86 -0.43
CA ALA A 22 3.06 -2.15 0.09
C ALA A 22 4.11 -2.88 0.95
N ILE A 23 5.38 -2.86 0.53
CA ILE A 23 6.49 -3.43 1.31
C ILE A 23 6.70 -2.63 2.60
N SER A 24 6.68 -1.30 2.52
CA SER A 24 6.85 -0.40 3.67
C SER A 24 5.84 -0.67 4.78
N ILE A 25 4.56 -0.92 4.45
CA ILE A 25 3.52 -1.29 5.43
C ILE A 25 3.96 -2.52 6.24
N ALA A 26 4.29 -3.62 5.56
CA ALA A 26 4.68 -4.86 6.22
C ALA A 26 6.00 -4.72 7.01
N SER A 27 6.98 -4.03 6.44
CA SER A 27 8.27 -3.79 7.08
C SER A 27 8.13 -2.97 8.36
N ASN A 28 7.36 -1.87 8.34
CA ASN A 28 7.14 -1.05 9.52
C ASN A 28 6.34 -1.79 10.60
N ILE A 29 5.36 -2.62 10.25
CA ILE A 29 4.65 -3.45 11.25
C ILE A 29 5.62 -4.44 11.93
N ALA A 30 6.42 -5.16 11.13
CA ALA A 30 7.37 -6.13 11.64
C ALA A 30 8.43 -5.45 12.54
N GLU A 31 8.96 -4.32 12.09
CA GLU A 31 9.95 -3.54 12.85
C GLU A 31 9.35 -2.97 14.13
N GLY A 32 8.14 -2.40 14.04
CA GLY A 32 7.39 -1.90 15.19
C GLY A 32 7.17 -2.97 16.24
N THR A 33 6.71 -4.16 15.84
CA THR A 33 6.45 -5.31 16.74
C THR A 33 7.71 -5.74 17.51
N SER A 34 8.90 -5.51 16.95
CA SER A 34 10.18 -5.83 17.61
C SER A 34 10.61 -4.80 18.67
N ARG A 35 9.95 -3.64 18.75
CA ARG A 35 10.33 -2.54 19.65
C ARG A 35 9.90 -2.80 21.09
N LYS A 36 10.75 -2.37 22.05
CA LYS A 36 10.59 -2.63 23.49
C LYS A 36 9.51 -1.77 24.16
N THR A 37 9.26 -0.57 23.65
CA THR A 37 8.33 0.38 24.27
C THR A 37 7.08 0.56 23.41
N ALA A 38 5.94 0.79 24.07
CA ALA A 38 4.69 1.08 23.38
C ALA A 38 4.80 2.36 22.51
N LYS A 39 5.60 3.34 22.95
CA LYS A 39 5.84 4.58 22.19
C LYS A 39 6.51 4.29 20.85
N ASP A 40 7.57 3.48 20.85
CA ASP A 40 8.27 3.12 19.62
C ASP A 40 7.38 2.25 18.72
N GLN A 41 6.68 1.26 19.29
CA GLN A 41 5.70 0.44 18.55
C GLN A 41 4.67 1.33 17.84
N SER A 42 4.08 2.28 18.57
CA SER A 42 3.10 3.23 18.01
C SER A 42 3.67 4.06 16.87
N HIS A 43 4.92 4.50 16.96
CA HIS A 43 5.55 5.29 15.90
C HIS A 43 5.62 4.51 14.58
N PHE A 44 6.04 3.24 14.62
CA PHE A 44 6.08 2.38 13.45
C PHE A 44 4.68 2.04 12.92
N SER A 45 3.69 1.83 13.80
CA SER A 45 2.29 1.67 13.40
C SER A 45 1.77 2.91 12.66
N THR A 46 2.12 4.11 13.10
CA THR A 46 1.79 5.36 12.40
C THR A 46 2.40 5.40 11.00
N ILE A 47 3.68 5.04 10.84
CA ILE A 47 4.34 5.01 9.53
C ILE A 47 3.66 3.98 8.60
N SER A 48 3.38 2.77 9.12
CA SER A 48 2.65 1.74 8.39
C SER A 48 1.26 2.22 7.93
N TYR A 49 0.55 2.94 8.81
CA TYR A 49 -0.74 3.53 8.46
C TYR A 49 -0.60 4.58 7.36
N SER A 50 0.40 5.47 7.43
CA SER A 50 0.66 6.45 6.36
C SER A 50 0.94 5.77 5.01
N SER A 51 1.75 4.71 4.96
CA SER A 51 1.98 3.95 3.72
C SER A 51 0.72 3.19 3.24
N THR A 52 -0.20 2.83 4.14
CA THR A 52 -1.51 2.24 3.79
C THR A 52 -2.39 3.26 3.09
N ILE A 53 -2.44 4.50 3.59
CA ILE A 53 -3.17 5.60 2.96
C ILE A 53 -2.57 5.97 1.60
N GLU A 54 -1.25 6.01 1.49
CA GLU A 54 -0.57 6.20 0.19
C GLU A 54 -0.96 5.09 -0.81
N SER A 55 -0.95 3.83 -0.37
CA SER A 55 -1.35 2.70 -1.23
C SER A 55 -2.82 2.78 -1.68
N LEU A 56 -3.72 3.31 -0.84
CA LEU A 56 -5.11 3.54 -1.20
C LEU A 56 -5.23 4.64 -2.27
N ASN A 57 -4.50 5.73 -2.10
CA ASN A 57 -4.48 6.82 -3.06
C ASN A 57 -3.92 6.36 -4.41
N ASP A 58 -2.81 5.61 -4.42
CA ASP A 58 -2.23 5.06 -5.65
C ASP A 58 -3.22 4.09 -6.35
N LEU A 59 -3.99 3.31 -5.59
CA LEU A 59 -5.02 2.43 -6.15
C LEU A 59 -6.14 3.23 -6.84
N ILE A 60 -6.55 4.36 -6.25
CA ILE A 60 -7.54 5.27 -6.85
C ILE A 60 -6.99 5.86 -8.15
N ILE A 61 -5.76 6.37 -8.13
CA ILE A 61 -5.10 6.92 -9.33
C ILE A 61 -4.97 5.86 -10.43
N ALA A 62 -4.57 4.64 -10.08
CA ALA A 62 -4.48 3.53 -11.02
C ALA A 62 -5.83 3.20 -11.69
N ASN A 63 -6.93 3.32 -10.94
CA ASN A 63 -8.26 3.15 -11.49
C ASN A 63 -8.65 4.31 -12.43
N ASP A 64 -8.37 5.56 -12.04
CA ASP A 64 -8.66 6.75 -12.85
C ASP A 64 -7.89 6.75 -14.18
N LEU A 65 -6.67 6.18 -14.18
CA LEU A 65 -5.86 5.96 -15.37
C LEU A 65 -6.25 4.70 -16.18
N ASN A 66 -7.29 3.98 -15.76
CA ASN A 66 -7.76 2.73 -16.37
C ASN A 66 -6.71 1.61 -16.40
N PHE A 67 -5.81 1.55 -15.43
CA PHE A 67 -4.83 0.46 -15.30
C PHE A 67 -5.40 -0.76 -14.58
N LEU A 68 -6.62 -0.67 -14.07
CA LEU A 68 -7.31 -1.70 -13.32
C LEU A 68 -8.68 -1.98 -13.92
N THR A 69 -9.11 -3.23 -13.87
CA THR A 69 -10.52 -3.57 -14.05
C THR A 69 -11.30 -3.16 -12.81
N SER A 70 -12.61 -2.90 -12.97
CA SER A 70 -13.48 -2.57 -11.83
C SER A 70 -13.48 -3.65 -10.74
N GLU A 71 -13.34 -4.92 -11.12
CA GLU A 71 -13.20 -6.05 -10.20
C GLU A 71 -11.91 -5.94 -9.37
N LEU A 72 -10.75 -5.75 -10.03
CA LEU A 72 -9.47 -5.62 -9.33
C LEU A 72 -9.42 -4.39 -8.43
N TYR A 73 -10.00 -3.26 -8.88
CA TYR A 73 -10.13 -2.06 -8.06
C TYR A 73 -10.96 -2.34 -6.81
N SER A 74 -12.14 -2.97 -6.95
CA SER A 74 -13.01 -3.30 -5.82
C SER A 74 -12.31 -4.22 -4.80
N ILE A 75 -11.66 -5.29 -5.28
CA ILE A 75 -10.91 -6.23 -4.42
C ILE A 75 -9.76 -5.51 -3.70
N GLY A 76 -9.02 -4.67 -4.42
CA GLY A 76 -7.92 -3.89 -3.86
C GLY A 76 -8.39 -2.95 -2.75
N ARG A 77 -9.49 -2.24 -3.00
CA ARG A 77 -10.07 -1.26 -2.07
C ARG A 77 -10.58 -1.92 -0.81
N GLU A 78 -11.35 -3.00 -0.95
CA GLU A 78 -11.85 -3.80 0.17
C GLU A 78 -10.69 -4.31 1.05
N ARG A 79 -9.62 -4.82 0.45
CA ARG A 79 -8.44 -5.32 1.20
C ARG A 79 -7.72 -4.24 1.98
N ILE A 80 -7.70 -3.00 1.50
CA ILE A 80 -7.08 -1.88 2.20
C ILE A 80 -8.00 -1.38 3.31
N GLU A 81 -9.29 -1.23 3.04
CA GLU A 81 -10.26 -0.69 4.00
C GLU A 81 -10.59 -1.66 5.14
N ASN A 82 -10.58 -2.97 4.88
CA ASN A 82 -10.79 -4.00 5.92
C ASN A 82 -9.58 -4.13 6.87
N LYS A 83 -8.42 -3.55 6.55
CA LYS A 83 -7.29 -3.43 7.47
C LYS A 83 -7.45 -2.20 8.37
N ARG A 84 -8.47 -2.21 9.21
CA ARG A 84 -8.49 -1.34 10.40
C ARG A 84 -7.58 -1.96 11.46
N PHE A 85 -6.42 -1.35 11.66
CA PHE A 85 -5.55 -1.62 12.80
C PHE A 85 -6.17 -1.03 14.07
#